data_AF-A0AB35WE72-F1
#
_entry.id   AF-A0AB35WE72-F1
#
_cell.length_a   1.000
_cell.length_b   1.000
_cell.length_c   1.000
_cell.angle_alpha   90.00
_cell.angle_beta   90.00
_cell.angle_gamma   90.00
#
_symmetry.space_group_name_H-M   'P 1'
#
loop_
_entity.id
_entity.type
_entity.pdbx_description
1 polymer ?
#
loop_
_entity_poly.entity_id
_entity_poly.type
_entity_poly.pdbx_seq_one_letter_code
_entity_poly.pdbx_strand_id
1 'polypeptide(L)' 'MGAIKFWDWFKYRVGIITAALAVLSLNEWAVIIGILCTVVTCLVNWYYERKKYLIALSGGVRGK' A
#
# COMPACT_ATOMS: atom_id res chain seq x y z
N MET A 1 -9.54 -11.59 -9.61
CA MET A 1 -10.59 -11.37 -8.58
C MET A 1 -10.10 -10.73 -7.26
N GLY A 2 -8.80 -10.65 -6.95
CA GLY A 2 -8.33 -10.07 -5.67
C GLY A 2 -8.27 -8.53 -5.57
N ALA A 3 -7.92 -7.84 -6.67
CA ALA A 3 -7.72 -6.39 -6.66
C ALA A 3 -9.02 -5.58 -6.43
N ILE A 4 -10.17 -6.11 -6.86
CA ILE A 4 -11.49 -5.47 -6.70
C ILE A 4 -11.88 -5.48 -5.22
N LYS A 5 -11.73 -6.62 -4.55
CA LYS A 5 -12.05 -6.78 -3.11
C LYS A 5 -11.12 -5.94 -2.21
N PHE A 6 -9.86 -5.77 -2.62
CA PHE A 6 -8.91 -4.87 -1.96
C PHE A 6 -9.33 -3.39 -2.06
N TRP A 7 -9.78 -2.98 -3.25
CA TRP A 7 -10.25 -1.61 -3.50
C TRP A 7 -11.53 -1.28 -2.76
N ASP A 8 -12.47 -2.21 -2.62
CA ASP A 8 -13.69 -2.04 -1.82
C ASP A 8 -13.38 -1.87 -0.32
N TRP A 9 -12.50 -2.71 0.23
CA TRP A 9 -12.06 -2.58 1.63
C TRP A 9 -11.33 -1.26 1.90
N PHE A 10 -10.47 -0.85 0.96
CA PHE A 10 -9.74 0.41 1.05
C PHE A 10 -10.68 1.62 0.95
N LYS A 11 -11.65 1.61 0.03
CA LYS A 11 -12.67 2.66 -0.11
C LYS A 11 -13.49 2.85 1.15
N TYR A 12 -13.96 1.77 1.77
CA TYR A 12 -14.78 1.85 2.98
C TYR A 12 -14.01 2.45 4.16
N ARG A 13 -12.75 2.04 4.35
CA ARG A 13 -11.87 2.57 5.40
C ARG A 13 -11.47 4.02 5.13
N VAL A 14 -11.08 4.34 3.90
CA VAL A 14 -10.72 5.71 3.51
C VAL A 14 -11.92 6.64 3.61
N GLY A 15 -13.14 6.21 3.28
CA GLY A 15 -14.34 7.03 3.43
C GLY A 15 -14.60 7.44 4.89
N ILE A 16 -14.50 6.49 5.82
CA ILE A 16 -14.65 6.78 7.26
C ILE A 16 -13.52 7.66 7.78
N ILE A 17 -12.28 7.37 7.37
CA ILE A 17 -11.12 8.16 7.76
C ILE A 17 -11.27 9.58 7.20
N THR A 18 -11.61 9.76 5.93
CA THR A 18 -11.83 11.08 5.30
C THR A 18 -12.90 11.90 6.01
N ALA A 19 -14.00 11.29 6.45
CA ALA A 19 -15.03 12.00 7.22
C ALA A 19 -14.50 12.45 8.60
N ALA A 20 -13.67 11.65 9.26
CA ALA A 20 -13.01 12.02 10.52
C ALA A 20 -11.86 13.04 10.31
N LEU A 21 -11.12 12.93 9.21
CA LEU A 21 -10.02 13.82 8.83
C LEU A 21 -10.50 15.20 8.38
N ALA A 22 -11.70 15.30 7.82
CA ALA A 22 -12.31 16.58 7.44
C ALA A 22 -12.58 17.52 8.64
N VAL A 23 -12.57 16.97 9.86
CA VAL A 23 -12.73 17.72 11.12
C VAL A 23 -11.39 18.13 11.75
N LEU A 24 -10.24 17.65 11.24
CA LEU A 24 -8.92 17.83 11.87
C LEU A 24 -8.06 18.95 11.25
N SER A 25 -7.21 19.58 12.07
CA SER A 25 -6.42 20.78 11.75
C SER A 25 -5.23 20.51 10.82
N LEU A 26 -4.71 21.54 10.11
CA LEU A 26 -3.64 21.47 9.08
C LEU A 26 -2.36 20.73 9.55
N ASN A 27 -2.09 20.75 10.86
CA ASN A 27 -0.93 20.11 11.46
C ASN A 27 -1.05 18.57 11.45
N GLU A 28 -2.24 18.03 11.67
CA GLU A 28 -2.47 16.57 11.61
C GLU A 28 -2.38 16.03 10.19
N TRP A 29 -2.77 16.84 9.20
CA TRP A 29 -2.57 16.51 7.78
C TRP A 29 -1.10 16.27 7.43
N ALA A 30 -0.19 17.08 7.96
CA ALA A 30 1.25 16.90 7.71
C ALA A 30 1.76 15.55 8.24
N VAL A 31 1.34 15.16 9.45
CA VAL A 31 1.73 13.88 10.06
C VAL A 31 1.17 12.70 9.27
N ILE A 32 -0.10 12.77 8.87
CA ILE A 32 -0.75 11.72 8.09
C ILE A 32 -0.08 11.52 6.73
N ILE A 33 0.22 12.62 6.03
CA ILE A 33 0.94 12.57 4.75
C ILE A 33 2.35 12.01 4.95
N GLY A 34 3.03 12.34 6.05
CA GLY A 34 4.33 11.77 6.40
C GLY A 34 4.28 10.25 6.56
N ILE A 35 3.34 9.76 7.37
CA ILE A 35 3.14 8.32 7.59
C ILE A 35 2.79 7.63 6.27
N LEU A 36 1.89 8.21 5.47
CA LEU A 36 1.52 7.67 4.16
C LEU A 36 2.74 7.56 3.24
N CYS A 37 3.57 8.60 3.18
CA CYS A 37 4.79 8.61 2.38
C CYS A 37 5.79 7.53 2.84
N THR A 38 5.96 7.34 4.15
CA THR A 38 6.81 6.27 4.70
C THR A 38 6.27 4.89 4.33
N VAL A 39 4.97 4.66 4.52
CA VAL A 39 4.33 3.37 4.19
C VAL A 39 4.45 3.06 2.71
N VAL A 40 4.21 4.04 1.83
CA VAL A 40 4.38 3.89 0.38
C VAL A 40 5.82 3.54 0.04
N THR A 41 6.80 4.25 0.60
CA THR A 41 8.23 3.99 0.36
C THR A 41 8.61 2.57 0.78
N CYS A 42 8.20 2.14 1.98
CA CYS A 42 8.45 0.78 2.47
C CYS A 42 7.74 -0.28 1.60
N LEU A 43 6.49 -0.03 1.21
CA LEU A 43 5.71 -0.95 0.35
C LEU A 43 6.32 -1.07 -1.04
N VAL A 44 6.76 0.04 -1.63
CA VAL A 44 7.43 0.04 -2.94
C VAL A 44 8.70 -0.78 -2.85
N ASN A 45 9.55 -0.53 -1.85
CA ASN A 45 10.78 -1.31 -1.65
C ASN A 45 10.47 -2.81 -1.49
N TRP A 46 9.47 -3.15 -0.66
CA TRP A 46 9.07 -4.53 -0.42
C TRP A 46 8.45 -5.21 -1.65
N TYR A 47 7.68 -4.47 -2.45
CA TYR A 47 7.05 -4.97 -3.67
C TYR A 47 8.09 -5.28 -4.75
N TYR A 48 9.08 -4.40 -4.94
CA TYR A 48 10.17 -4.65 -5.89
C TYR A 48 11.00 -5.87 -5.47
N GLU A 49 11.33 -5.99 -4.19
CA GLU A 49 12.07 -7.13 -3.66
C GLU A 49 11.29 -8.45 -3.83
N ARG A 50 10.00 -8.46 -3.45
CA ARG A 50 9.10 -9.62 -3.63
C ARG A 50 8.98 -10.06 -5.08
N LYS A 51 8.94 -9.12 -6.04
CA LYS A 51 8.93 -9.45 -7.47
C LYS A 51 10.25 -10.06 -7.93
N LYS A 52 11.39 -9.53 -7.48
CA LYS A 52 12.71 -10.12 -7.80
C LYS A 52 12.81 -11.56 -7.30
N TYR A 53 12.34 -11.84 -6.08
CA TYR A 53 12.29 -13.21 -5.55
C TYR A 53 11.37 -14.13 -6.36
N LEU A 54 10.18 -13.66 -6.74
CA LEU A 54 9.25 -14.46 -7.56
C LEU A 54 9.83 -14.78 -8.95
N ILE A 55 10.52 -13.82 -9.56
CA ILE A 55 11.17 -14.02 -10.88
C ILE A 55 12.39 -14.96 -10.74
N ALA A 56 13.21 -14.80 -9.70
CA ALA A 56 14.34 -15.69 -9.42
C ALA A 56 13.88 -17.14 -9.12
N LEU A 57 12.82 -17.30 -8.34
CA LEU A 57 12.22 -18.60 -8.03
C LEU A 57 11.61 -19.24 -9.29
N SER A 58 10.91 -18.47 -10.12
CA SER A 58 10.34 -18.95 -11.38
C SER A 58 11.40 -19.28 -12.43
N GLY A 59 12.55 -18.61 -12.41
CA GLY A 59 13.71 -18.92 -13.27
C GLY A 59 14.37 -20.24 -12.92
N GLY A 60 14.44 -20.60 -11.62
CA GLY A 60 14.94 -21.90 -11.16
C GLY A 60 14.03 -23.09 -11.50
N VAL A 61 12.72 -22.86 -11.61
CA VAL A 61 11.75 -23.91 -12.00
C VAL A 61 11.81 -24.25 -13.50
N ARG A 62 12.23 -23.31 -14.36
CA ARG A 62 12.38 -23.54 -15.81
C ARG A 62 13.76 -24.10 -16.20
N GLY A 63 14.46 -24.72 -15.25
CA GLY A 63 15.76 -25.35 -15.43
C GLY A 63 15.78 -26.83 -15.03
N LYS A 64 14.63 -27.50 -15.01
CA LYS A 64 14.53 -28.96 -14.87
C LYS A 64 13.77 -29.56 -16.05
#